data_AF-A0A924R4S9-F1
#
_entry.id   AF-A0A924R4S9-F1
#
_cell.length_a   1.000
_cell.length_b   1.000
_cell.length_c   1.000
_cell.angle_alpha   90.00
_cell.angle_beta   90.00
_cell.angle_gamma   90.00
#
_symmetry.space_group_name_H-M   'P 1'
#
loop_
_entity.id
_entity.type
_entity.pdbx_description
1 polymer ?
#
loop_
_entity_poly.entity_id
_entity_poly.type
_entity_poly.pdbx_seq_one_letter_code
_entity_poly.pdbx_strand_id
1 'polypeptide(L)'
;MNRSPKRLSRRHIGSLIGLALFVSGAVFGQTMRDPTEPPVSFTAPSAASRPPKDEFKLEHLVTINGVRYMVWNARRYAVGDRINGARIERITESSISLKNAGSVRTIQLFPSIEKRPVGGSTPASASTRTSMDSKDGTKK
;
A
#
# COMPACT_ATOMS: atom_id res chain seq x y z
N MET A 1 67.98 26.88 84.08
CA MET A 1 68.44 27.72 82.95
C MET A 1 67.71 27.26 81.69
N ASN A 2 67.02 28.19 81.03
CA ASN A 2 66.16 28.05 79.84
C ASN A 2 66.78 27.26 78.67
N ARG A 3 65.94 26.54 77.89
CA ARG A 3 65.51 26.90 76.52
C ARG A 3 64.73 25.77 75.81
N SER A 4 63.47 26.10 75.48
CA SER A 4 62.69 25.86 74.25
C SER A 4 62.58 24.48 73.56
N PRO A 5 61.35 24.05 73.18
CA PRO A 5 61.11 22.87 72.36
C PRO A 5 61.25 23.17 70.85
N LYS A 6 61.92 22.29 70.10
CA LYS A 6 61.85 22.29 68.63
C LYS A 6 60.72 21.36 68.17
N ARG A 7 59.67 21.96 67.62
CA ARG A 7 58.55 21.28 66.96
C ARG A 7 59.07 20.45 65.80
N LEU A 8 58.90 19.13 65.86
CA LEU A 8 59.21 18.26 64.73
C LEU A 8 58.07 18.32 63.70
N SER A 9 58.47 18.67 62.49
CA SER A 9 57.67 18.86 61.28
C SER A 9 56.90 17.59 60.91
N ARG A 10 55.57 17.72 60.81
CA ARG A 10 54.64 16.68 60.40
C ARG A 10 54.57 16.67 58.87
N ARG A 11 55.36 15.82 58.20
CA ARG A 11 55.31 15.70 56.74
C ARG A 11 55.56 14.27 56.26
N HIS A 12 54.65 13.81 55.41
CA HIS A 12 54.80 12.72 54.41
C HIS A 12 54.68 11.24 54.86
N ILE A 13 53.67 10.88 55.66
CA ILE A 13 53.29 9.45 55.86
C ILE A 13 51.88 9.14 55.33
N GLY A 14 51.24 10.07 54.60
CA GLY A 14 49.87 9.90 54.09
C GLY A 14 49.72 9.62 52.60
N SER A 15 50.81 9.57 51.82
CA SER A 15 50.72 9.76 50.36
C SER A 15 51.11 8.56 49.48
N LEU A 16 51.26 7.35 50.03
CA LEU A 16 51.73 6.20 49.23
C LEU A 16 50.94 4.89 49.37
N ILE A 17 49.85 4.86 50.15
CA ILE A 17 48.99 3.66 50.30
C ILE A 17 47.55 3.91 49.79
N GLY A 18 47.18 5.15 49.47
CA GLY A 18 45.82 5.47 49.02
C GLY A 18 45.56 5.36 47.50
N LEU A 19 46.60 5.17 46.68
CA LEU A 19 46.47 5.31 45.21
C LEU A 19 46.28 3.97 44.45
N ALA A 20 46.42 2.82 45.12
CA ALA A 20 46.51 1.53 44.44
C ALA A 20 45.19 0.73 44.32
N LEU A 21 44.03 1.32 44.65
CA LEU A 21 42.78 0.55 44.83
C LEU A 21 41.58 1.01 43.99
N PHE A 22 41.77 1.77 42.91
CA PHE A 22 40.64 2.30 42.14
C PHE A 22 40.76 2.16 40.62
N VAL A 23 41.11 0.97 40.13
CA VAL A 23 40.88 0.61 38.72
C VAL A 23 40.16 -0.73 38.66
N SER A 24 38.86 -0.71 38.97
CA SER A 24 37.92 -1.74 38.49
C SER A 24 37.10 -1.09 37.39
N GLY A 25 37.55 -1.27 36.14
CA GLY A 25 36.83 -0.76 34.97
C GLY A 25 35.49 -1.48 34.83
N ALA A 26 34.40 -0.72 34.80
CA ALA A 26 33.09 -1.24 34.49
C ALA A 26 33.07 -1.73 33.03
N VAL A 27 33.13 -3.05 32.84
CA VAL A 27 32.85 -3.68 31.56
C VAL A 27 31.34 -3.56 31.33
N PHE A 28 30.93 -2.60 30.51
CA PHE A 28 29.58 -2.58 29.97
C PHE A 28 29.48 -3.66 28.90
N GLY A 29 29.06 -4.85 29.32
CA GLY A 29 28.64 -5.89 28.37
C GLY A 29 27.52 -5.32 27.50
N GLN A 30 27.80 -5.18 26.20
CA GLN A 30 26.83 -4.67 25.25
C GLN A 30 25.74 -5.74 25.10
N THR A 31 24.59 -5.51 25.74
CA THR A 31 23.41 -6.37 25.61
C THR A 31 23.05 -6.43 24.12
N MET A 32 23.20 -7.63 23.53
CA MET A 32 22.92 -7.87 22.12
C MET A 32 21.43 -7.60 21.89
N ARG A 33 21.13 -6.47 21.25
CA ARG A 33 19.76 -6.02 21.01
C ARG A 33 19.08 -6.99 20.05
N ASP A 34 17.85 -7.41 20.40
CA ASP A 34 17.07 -8.29 19.56
C ASP A 34 16.75 -7.60 18.22
N PRO A 35 17.12 -8.19 17.07
CA PRO A 35 16.88 -7.60 15.75
C PRO A 35 15.39 -7.54 15.37
N THR A 36 14.51 -8.16 16.14
CA THR A 36 13.04 -8.10 15.96
C THR A 36 12.38 -7.00 16.77
N GLU A 37 13.13 -6.25 17.58
CA GLU A 37 12.59 -5.13 18.35
C GLU A 37 12.21 -3.97 17.41
N PRO A 38 10.92 -3.62 17.28
CA PRO A 38 10.51 -2.54 16.40
C PRO A 38 11.05 -1.20 16.90
N PRO A 39 11.34 -0.23 16.01
CA PRO A 39 11.84 1.07 16.41
C PRO A 39 10.82 1.76 17.33
N VAL A 40 11.31 2.57 18.28
CA VAL A 40 10.47 3.32 19.24
C VAL A 40 9.44 4.25 18.58
N SER A 41 9.62 4.56 17.29
CA SER A 41 8.69 5.32 16.45
C SER A 41 7.61 4.46 15.78
N PHE A 42 7.59 3.15 16.02
CA PHE A 42 6.54 2.25 15.54
C PHE A 42 5.32 2.36 16.47
N THR A 43 4.70 3.54 16.47
CA THR A 43 3.38 3.73 17.06
C THR A 43 2.37 3.00 16.20
N ALA A 44 1.50 2.19 16.81
CA ALA A 44 0.35 1.62 16.12
C ALA A 44 -0.38 2.76 15.38
N PRO A 45 -0.83 2.54 14.13
CA PRO A 45 -1.52 3.58 13.38
C PRO A 45 -2.66 4.11 14.25
N SER A 46 -2.54 5.37 14.68
CA SER A 46 -3.63 6.10 15.33
C SER A 46 -4.82 5.96 14.40
N ALA A 47 -5.94 5.45 14.90
CA ALA A 47 -7.11 5.08 14.12
C ALA A 47 -7.34 6.13 13.03
N ALA A 48 -6.93 5.79 11.80
CA ALA A 48 -6.88 6.74 10.72
C ALA A 48 -8.30 7.30 10.58
N SER A 49 -8.41 8.63 10.63
CA SER A 49 -9.69 9.32 10.46
C SER A 49 -10.36 8.75 9.21
N ARG A 50 -11.46 8.03 9.40
CA ARG A 50 -12.21 7.41 8.31
C ARG A 50 -12.57 8.53 7.34
N PRO A 51 -12.13 8.49 6.08
CA PRO A 51 -12.48 9.53 5.12
C PRO A 51 -14.01 9.68 5.06
N PRO A 52 -14.52 10.90 4.78
CA PRO A 52 -15.95 11.17 4.74
C PRO A 52 -16.67 10.13 3.88
N LYS A 53 -17.78 9.61 4.42
CA LYS A 53 -18.50 8.41 3.96
C LYS A 53 -19.26 8.56 2.63
N ASP A 54 -19.18 9.70 1.97
CA ASP A 54 -20.24 10.08 1.03
C ASP A 54 -19.95 9.75 -0.44
N GLU A 55 -18.71 9.42 -0.81
CA GLU A 55 -18.43 8.94 -2.15
C GLU A 55 -18.27 7.42 -2.18
N PHE A 56 -19.19 6.76 -2.88
CA PHE A 56 -19.09 5.35 -3.17
C PHE A 56 -17.91 5.09 -4.12
N LYS A 57 -16.91 4.35 -3.63
CA LYS A 57 -15.73 3.92 -4.38
C LYS A 57 -15.71 2.40 -4.49
N LEU A 58 -15.34 1.92 -5.67
CA LEU A 58 -15.10 0.49 -5.89
C LEU A 58 -13.74 0.12 -5.28
N GLU A 59 -13.75 -0.73 -4.25
CA GLU A 59 -12.53 -1.14 -3.53
C GLU A 59 -12.04 -2.53 -3.97
N HIS A 60 -12.97 -3.48 -4.11
CA HIS A 60 -12.63 -4.87 -4.36
C HIS A 60 -13.68 -5.58 -5.23
N LEU A 61 -13.19 -6.43 -6.13
CA LEU A 61 -13.98 -7.38 -6.91
C LEU A 61 -13.45 -8.79 -6.64
N VAL A 62 -14.36 -9.74 -6.44
CA VAL A 62 -14.02 -11.15 -6.19
C VAL A 62 -14.86 -12.05 -7.10
N THR A 63 -14.29 -13.17 -7.52
CA THR A 63 -15.02 -14.19 -8.28
C THR A 63 -15.12 -15.45 -7.42
N ILE A 64 -16.34 -15.95 -7.21
CA ILE A 64 -16.63 -17.14 -6.41
C ILE A 64 -17.53 -18.03 -7.25
N ASN A 65 -17.09 -19.26 -7.53
CA ASN A 65 -17.82 -20.22 -8.36
C ASN A 65 -18.24 -19.65 -9.73
N GLY A 66 -17.36 -18.86 -10.35
CA GLY A 66 -17.64 -18.19 -11.64
C GLY A 66 -18.54 -16.96 -11.57
N VAL A 67 -19.11 -16.65 -10.40
CA VAL A 67 -19.95 -15.46 -10.18
C VAL A 67 -19.10 -14.33 -9.63
N ARG A 68 -19.22 -13.15 -10.23
CA ARG A 68 -18.51 -11.95 -9.77
C ARG A 68 -19.31 -11.21 -8.71
N TYR A 69 -18.60 -10.76 -7.69
CA TYR A 69 -19.14 -9.96 -6.60
C TYR A 69 -18.29 -8.72 -6.40
N MET A 70 -18.96 -7.64 -6.02
CA MET A 70 -18.32 -6.47 -5.45
C MET A 70 -18.27 -6.62 -3.93
N VAL A 71 -17.15 -6.23 -3.32
CA VAL A 71 -17.06 -6.13 -1.86
C VAL A 71 -17.01 -4.66 -1.46
N TRP A 72 -17.94 -4.26 -0.60
CA TRP A 72 -17.99 -2.91 -0.03
C TRP A 72 -18.47 -2.99 1.41
N ASN A 73 -17.83 -2.25 2.32
CA ASN A 73 -18.09 -2.33 3.76
C ASN A 73 -18.15 -3.79 4.28
N ALA A 74 -17.19 -4.61 3.85
CA ALA A 74 -17.09 -6.04 4.21
C ALA A 74 -18.29 -6.92 3.80
N ARG A 75 -19.14 -6.47 2.88
CA ARG A 75 -20.27 -7.24 2.34
C ARG A 75 -20.10 -7.49 0.85
N ARG A 76 -20.53 -8.68 0.41
CA ARG A 76 -20.56 -9.07 -1.01
C ARG A 76 -21.88 -8.63 -1.64
N TYR A 77 -21.80 -8.04 -2.83
CA TYR A 77 -22.94 -7.62 -3.64
C TYR A 77 -22.83 -8.23 -5.04
N ALA A 78 -23.93 -8.77 -5.54
CA ALA A 78 -24.07 -9.36 -6.85
C ALA A 78 -24.80 -8.43 -7.84
N VAL A 79 -24.81 -8.79 -9.12
CA VAL A 79 -25.66 -8.13 -10.11
C VAL A 79 -27.12 -8.18 -9.65
N GLY A 80 -27.79 -7.03 -9.67
CA GLY A 80 -29.16 -6.87 -9.21
C GLY A 80 -29.30 -6.24 -7.83
N ASP A 81 -28.27 -6.32 -6.98
CA ASP A 81 -28.28 -5.71 -5.64
C ASP A 81 -28.25 -4.18 -5.70
N ARG A 82 -28.57 -3.54 -4.57
CA ARG A 82 -28.58 -2.07 -4.44
C ARG A 82 -27.55 -1.57 -3.45
N ILE A 83 -26.89 -0.47 -3.81
CA ILE A 83 -25.92 0.26 -2.98
C ILE A 83 -26.27 1.74 -3.05
N ASN A 84 -26.49 2.38 -1.90
CA ASN A 84 -26.88 3.79 -1.80
C ASN A 84 -28.02 4.19 -2.77
N GLY A 85 -29.00 3.29 -2.95
CA GLY A 85 -30.15 3.50 -3.86
C GLY A 85 -29.89 3.23 -5.35
N ALA A 86 -28.65 2.98 -5.77
CA ALA A 86 -28.33 2.56 -7.14
C ALA A 86 -28.30 1.04 -7.28
N ARG A 87 -28.81 0.50 -8.40
CA ARG A 87 -28.80 -0.94 -8.70
C ARG A 87 -27.56 -1.34 -9.49
N ILE A 88 -26.93 -2.45 -9.14
CA ILE A 88 -25.82 -3.02 -9.92
C ILE A 88 -26.40 -3.68 -11.17
N GLU A 89 -26.10 -3.13 -12.35
CA GLU A 89 -26.51 -3.72 -13.64
C GLU A 89 -25.47 -4.71 -14.17
N ARG A 90 -24.18 -4.42 -13.96
CA ARG A 90 -23.10 -5.25 -14.48
C ARG A 90 -21.87 -5.20 -13.59
N ILE A 91 -21.20 -6.33 -13.46
CA ILE A 91 -19.87 -6.45 -12.84
C ILE A 91 -18.92 -7.04 -13.89
N THR A 92 -17.91 -6.28 -14.27
CA THR A 92 -16.82 -6.72 -15.14
C THR A 92 -15.60 -7.12 -14.31
N GLU A 93 -14.47 -7.35 -14.95
CA GLU A 93 -13.22 -7.64 -14.24
C GLU A 93 -12.67 -6.43 -13.48
N SER A 94 -12.84 -5.23 -14.03
CA SER A 94 -12.23 -4.00 -13.49
C SER A 94 -13.23 -2.88 -13.26
N SER A 95 -14.53 -3.10 -13.49
CA SER A 95 -15.55 -2.06 -13.34
C SER A 95 -16.91 -2.60 -12.92
N ILE A 96 -17.72 -1.71 -12.37
CA ILE A 96 -19.14 -1.95 -12.12
C ILE A 96 -19.98 -0.86 -12.78
N SER A 97 -21.15 -1.24 -13.28
CA SER A 97 -22.14 -0.30 -13.81
C SER A 97 -23.31 -0.24 -12.84
N LEU A 98 -23.59 0.96 -12.34
CA LEU A 98 -24.66 1.27 -11.39
C LEU A 98 -25.75 2.08 -12.09
N LYS A 99 -27.01 1.74 -11.88
CA LYS A 99 -28.15 2.49 -12.38
C LYS A 99 -28.87 3.21 -11.26
N ASN A 100 -29.10 4.50 -11.44
CA ASN A 100 -29.86 5.34 -10.51
C ASN A 100 -30.77 6.28 -11.31
N ALA A 101 -32.07 6.31 -10.99
CA ALA A 101 -33.05 7.24 -11.58
C ALA A 101 -33.01 7.36 -13.13
N GLY A 102 -32.69 6.28 -13.83
CA GLY A 102 -32.62 6.24 -15.30
C GLY A 102 -31.21 6.46 -15.89
N SER A 103 -30.25 6.92 -15.09
CA SER A 103 -28.86 7.12 -15.51
C SER A 103 -27.97 5.94 -15.11
N VAL A 104 -27.03 5.58 -15.96
CA VAL A 104 -26.03 4.52 -15.70
C VAL A 104 -24.66 5.17 -15.48
N ARG A 105 -24.06 4.95 -14.30
CA ARG A 105 -22.70 5.36 -13.94
C ARG A 105 -21.81 4.13 -13.90
N THR A 106 -20.67 4.18 -14.60
CA THR A 106 -19.65 3.14 -14.51
C THR A 106 -18.52 3.59 -13.59
N ILE A 107 -18.12 2.73 -12.67
CA ILE A 107 -17.06 2.98 -11.70
C ILE A 107 -15.95 1.97 -11.94
N GLN A 108 -14.74 2.48 -12.20
CA GLN A 108 -13.54 1.68 -12.40
C GLN A 108 -12.90 1.34 -11.05
N LEU A 109 -12.39 0.13 -10.92
CA LEU A 109 -11.59 -0.32 -9.78
C LEU A 109 -10.22 0.36 -9.80
N PHE A 110 -9.66 0.51 -10.99
CA PHE A 110 -8.37 1.16 -11.24
C PHE A 110 -8.53 2.27 -12.29
N PRO A 111 -8.89 3.50 -11.88
CA PRO A 111 -9.22 4.56 -12.82
C PRO A 111 -8.05 5.00 -13.73
N SER A 112 -6.81 4.78 -13.30
CA SER A 112 -5.61 5.14 -14.08
C SER A 112 -5.09 4.01 -14.98
N ILE A 113 -5.75 2.84 -14.98
CA ILE A 113 -5.30 1.68 -15.74
C ILE A 113 -6.29 1.40 -16.86
N GLU A 114 -5.83 1.57 -18.09
CA GLU A 114 -6.56 1.14 -19.29
C GLU A 114 -6.05 -0.23 -19.75
N LYS A 115 -6.95 -1.20 -19.90
CA LYS A 115 -6.61 -2.46 -20.56
C LYS A 115 -6.75 -2.30 -22.07
N ARG A 116 -5.67 -2.57 -22.80
CA ARG A 116 -5.70 -2.71 -24.26
C ARG A 116 -6.15 -4.13 -24.62
N PRO A 117 -7.20 -4.32 -25.43
CA PRO A 117 -7.55 -5.64 -25.93
C PRO A 117 -6.41 -6.17 -26.81
N VAL A 118 -5.90 -7.36 -26.48
CA VAL A 118 -4.92 -8.07 -27.31
C VAL A 118 -5.69 -8.82 -28.41
N GLY A 119 -5.73 -8.25 -29.61
CA GLY A 119 -6.22 -8.93 -30.81
C GLY A 119 -7.73 -8.82 -31.05
N GLY A 120 -8.16 -7.67 -31.58
CA GLY A 120 -9.31 -7.63 -32.47
C GLY A 120 -8.80 -7.69 -33.91
N SER A 121 -8.94 -8.84 -34.55
CA SER A 121 -8.73 -9.01 -35.99
C SER A 121 -9.52 -7.92 -36.74
N THR A 122 -8.81 -7.04 -37.43
CA THR A 122 -9.38 -6.21 -38.48
C THR A 122 -10.21 -7.14 -39.39
N PRO A 123 -11.52 -6.89 -39.63
CA PRO A 123 -12.19 -7.60 -40.71
C PRO A 123 -11.41 -7.32 -41.99
N ALA A 124 -10.83 -8.39 -42.53
CA ALA A 124 -10.03 -8.36 -43.74
C ALA A 124 -10.79 -7.63 -44.83
N SER A 125 -10.07 -6.75 -45.53
CA SER A 125 -10.46 -6.11 -46.77
C SER A 125 -11.29 -7.03 -47.66
N ALA A 126 -12.61 -6.82 -47.68
CA ALA A 126 -13.46 -7.20 -48.78
C ALA A 126 -13.67 -5.97 -49.67
N SER A 127 -12.58 -5.39 -50.15
CA SER A 127 -12.62 -4.42 -51.24
C SER A 127 -12.79 -5.21 -52.53
N THR A 128 -14.04 -5.26 -52.98
CA THR A 128 -14.45 -5.07 -54.38
C THR A 128 -13.58 -5.79 -55.40
N ARG A 129 -13.96 -7.03 -55.76
CA ARG A 129 -13.69 -7.53 -57.12
C ARG A 129 -14.42 -6.60 -58.07
N THR A 130 -13.68 -5.63 -58.60
CA THR A 130 -14.09 -4.83 -59.75
C THR A 130 -14.42 -5.80 -60.87
N SER A 131 -15.72 -5.92 -61.10
CA SER A 131 -16.33 -6.47 -62.31
C SER A 131 -15.86 -5.67 -63.52
N MET A 132 -14.71 -6.05 -64.08
CA MET A 132 -14.32 -5.75 -65.45
C MET A 132 -14.66 -6.97 -66.30
N ASP A 133 -15.91 -7.08 -66.71
CA ASP A 133 -16.28 -7.79 -67.92
C ASP A 133 -17.37 -6.96 -68.61
N SER A 134 -16.90 -6.00 -69.40
CA SER A 134 -17.74 -5.16 -70.24
C SER A 134 -17.56 -5.65 -71.68
N LYS A 135 -18.58 -6.40 -72.10
CA LYS A 135 -19.23 -6.32 -73.41
C LYS A 135 -18.40 -6.81 -74.59
N ASP A 136 -18.46 -8.14 -74.73
CA ASP A 136 -18.31 -8.85 -75.99
C ASP A 136 -19.27 -8.27 -77.06
N GLY A 137 -18.78 -8.31 -78.29
CA GLY A 137 -19.23 -7.50 -79.41
C GLY A 137 -20.55 -7.94 -80.03
N THR A 138 -21.21 -6.98 -80.66
CA THR A 138 -22.20 -7.27 -81.70
C THR A 138 -21.89 -6.36 -82.88
N LYS A 139 -21.03 -6.87 -83.78
CA LYS A 139 -20.85 -6.34 -85.12
C LYS A 139 -21.70 -7.19 -86.08
N LYS A 140 -22.48 -6.46 -86.89
CA LYS A 140 -23.07 -6.81 -88.19
C LYS A 140 -24.08 -7.96 -88.25
#